data_AF-A0AAE1YPI8-F1
#
_entry.id   AF-A0AAE1YPI8-F1
#
_cell.length_a   1.000
_cell.length_b   1.000
_cell.length_c   1.000
_cell.angle_alpha   90.00
_cell.angle_beta   90.00
_cell.angle_gamma   90.00
#
_symmetry.space_group_name_H-M   'P 1'
#
loop_
_entity.id
_entity.type
_entity.pdbx_description
1 polymer ?
#
loop_
_entity_poly.entity_id
_entity_poly.type
_entity_poly.pdbx_seq_one_letter_code
_entity_poly.pdbx_strand_id
1 'polypeptide(L)'
;MEPNNNLRLLFILLCLALAVVSLNATPLSPEPAPSSSEQTFSYEKFFPSSPTSESGESAAQQKEEPSDAGSSSKQQKAPADAGLSADLHSVGAPPTGNLGVLSKIPAVNANPEVKKICDSTDHPDLCLTTVVPLLNGKTSVESVLEVSVKASDEFAKNALAMVKQEAKKPGASPKMISTLKDCKDGYDTAVENFEKTMNAFSSHDLGTMRSMLSAVITFVGDCEDGFAEMKEHSPLSSYAKQLTNMTSNCLAISSLMMN
;
A
#
# COMPACT_ATOMS: atom_id res chain seq x y z
N MET A 1 -29.88 -47.69 5.46
CA MET A 1 -30.20 -46.48 4.67
C MET A 1 -29.87 -46.78 3.22
N GLU A 2 -30.86 -47.14 2.42
CA GLU A 2 -30.68 -47.33 0.98
C GLU A 2 -30.55 -45.96 0.30
N PRO A 3 -29.61 -45.78 -0.65
CA PRO A 3 -29.51 -44.54 -1.40
C PRO A 3 -30.75 -44.38 -2.28
N ASN A 4 -31.42 -43.24 -2.15
CA ASN A 4 -32.64 -42.92 -2.86
C ASN A 4 -32.36 -42.83 -4.37
N ASN A 5 -32.71 -43.88 -5.12
CA ASN A 5 -32.50 -43.99 -6.57
C ASN A 5 -33.10 -42.81 -7.35
N ASN A 6 -34.14 -42.17 -6.81
CA ASN A 6 -34.74 -40.98 -7.41
C ASN A 6 -33.80 -39.77 -7.40
N LEU A 7 -32.96 -39.62 -6.37
CA LEU A 7 -32.01 -38.52 -6.27
C LEU A 7 -30.87 -38.70 -7.28
N ARG A 8 -30.40 -39.94 -7.48
CA ARG A 8 -29.39 -40.24 -8.51
C ARG A 8 -29.93 -40.02 -9.92
N LEU A 9 -31.18 -40.41 -10.17
CA LEU A 9 -31.82 -40.17 -11.47
C LEU A 9 -31.98 -38.66 -11.74
N LEU A 10 -32.32 -37.87 -10.72
CA LEU A 10 -32.44 -36.42 -10.83
C LEU A 10 -31.09 -35.75 -11.15
N PHE A 11 -30.00 -36.20 -10.53
CA PHE A 11 -28.65 -35.73 -10.87
C PHE A 11 -28.25 -36.07 -12.31
N ILE A 12 -28.56 -37.29 -12.78
CA ILE A 12 -28.26 -37.70 -14.15
C ILE A 12 -29.07 -36.86 -15.16
N LEU A 13 -30.35 -36.62 -14.90
CA LEU A 13 -31.20 -35.79 -15.77
C LEU A 13 -30.74 -34.33 -15.79
N LEU A 14 -30.30 -33.79 -14.65
CA LEU A 14 -29.75 -32.43 -14.56
C LEU A 14 -28.43 -32.30 -15.35
N CYS A 15 -27.53 -33.28 -15.26
CA CYS A 15 -26.29 -33.29 -16.01
C CYS A 15 -26.53 -33.39 -17.53
N LEU A 16 -27.48 -34.21 -17.96
CA LEU A 16 -27.84 -34.33 -19.37
C LEU A 16 -28.48 -33.04 -19.90
N ALA A 17 -29.33 -32.37 -19.12
CA ALA A 17 -29.91 -31.10 -19.50
C ALA A 17 -28.85 -30.00 -19.69
N LEU A 18 -27.85 -29.93 -18.80
CA LEU A 18 -26.74 -28.97 -18.90
C LEU A 18 -25.85 -29.24 -20.13
N ALA A 19 -25.62 -30.51 -20.48
CA ALA A 19 -24.84 -30.87 -21.67
C ALA A 19 -25.52 -30.47 -22.99
N VAL A 20 -26.87 -30.51 -23.04
CA VAL A 20 -27.63 -30.13 -24.24
C VAL A 20 -27.62 -28.61 -24.48
N VAL A 21 -27.53 -27.80 -23.42
CA VAL A 21 -27.42 -26.33 -23.54
C VAL A 21 -26.09 -25.90 -24.18
N SER A 22 -25.02 -26.69 -24.00
CA SER A 22 -23.70 -26.38 -24.57
C SER A 22 -23.54 -26.70 -26.06
N LEU A 23 -24.43 -27.52 -26.67
CA LEU A 23 -24.32 -27.87 -28.10
C LEU A 23 -25.10 -26.94 -29.05
N ASN A 24 -25.99 -26.10 -28.53
CA ASN A 24 -26.83 -25.21 -29.35
C ASN A 24 -26.31 -23.76 -29.45
N ALA A 25 -25.08 -23.49 -29.01
CA ALA A 25 -24.45 -22.20 -29.25
C ALA A 25 -23.96 -22.12 -30.70
N THR A 26 -24.81 -21.59 -31.59
CA THR A 26 -24.40 -21.13 -32.93
C THR A 26 -23.25 -20.14 -32.82
N PRO A 27 -22.12 -20.32 -33.55
CA PRO A 27 -21.06 -19.34 -33.57
C PRO A 27 -21.54 -18.10 -34.33
N LEU A 28 -21.71 -16.99 -33.62
CA LEU A 28 -21.84 -15.67 -34.25
C LEU A 28 -20.52 -15.35 -34.94
N SER A 29 -20.61 -15.11 -36.25
CA SER A 29 -19.52 -14.61 -37.09
C SER A 29 -18.96 -13.31 -36.50
N PRO A 30 -17.63 -13.09 -36.51
CA PRO A 30 -17.05 -11.83 -36.06
C PRO A 30 -17.47 -10.69 -36.99
N GLU A 31 -18.09 -9.67 -36.40
CA GLU A 31 -18.36 -8.39 -37.03
C GLU A 31 -17.03 -7.66 -37.31
N PRO A 32 -16.86 -6.98 -38.46
CA PRO A 32 -15.64 -6.23 -38.73
C PRO A 32 -15.50 -5.08 -37.72
N ALA A 33 -14.31 -4.97 -37.13
CA ALA A 33 -13.98 -3.95 -36.15
C ALA A 33 -14.21 -2.53 -36.71
N PRO A 34 -14.84 -1.62 -35.95
CA PRO A 34 -14.80 -0.20 -36.28
C PRO A 34 -13.36 0.30 -36.12
N SER A 35 -12.83 0.91 -37.18
CA SER A 35 -11.64 1.75 -37.14
C SER A 35 -11.88 2.87 -36.12
N SER A 36 -11.21 2.80 -34.98
CA SER A 36 -11.21 3.82 -33.94
C SER A 36 -9.81 4.39 -33.83
N SER A 37 -9.70 5.63 -34.28
CA SER A 37 -8.65 6.59 -33.99
C SER A 37 -8.08 6.47 -32.59
N GLU A 38 -6.75 6.58 -32.49
CA GLU A 38 -6.01 6.78 -31.24
C GLU A 38 -6.64 7.94 -30.45
N GLN A 39 -7.21 7.61 -29.28
CA GLN A 39 -7.39 8.61 -28.23
C GLN A 39 -6.24 8.43 -27.25
N THR A 40 -5.26 9.32 -27.38
CA THR A 40 -4.26 9.61 -26.36
C THR A 40 -4.96 10.04 -25.08
N PHE A 41 -4.92 9.18 -24.07
CA PHE A 41 -5.36 9.50 -22.72
C PHE A 41 -4.37 10.52 -22.12
N SER A 42 -4.74 11.80 -22.11
CA SER A 42 -3.88 12.86 -21.58
C SER A 42 -3.94 12.89 -20.05
N TYR A 43 -2.79 12.63 -19.43
CA TYR A 43 -2.55 12.66 -17.98
C TYR A 43 -2.64 14.07 -17.34
N GLU A 44 -2.93 15.13 -18.11
CA GLU A 44 -2.97 16.51 -17.60
C GLU A 44 -4.20 16.85 -16.74
N LYS A 45 -5.24 16.01 -16.73
CA LYS A 45 -6.51 16.38 -16.08
C LYS A 45 -6.58 16.14 -14.57
N PHE A 46 -5.54 15.56 -13.97
CA PHE A 46 -5.51 15.22 -12.54
C PHE A 46 -4.35 15.87 -11.75
N PHE A 47 -3.51 16.67 -12.41
CA PHE A 47 -2.41 17.40 -11.77
C PHE A 47 -2.53 18.89 -12.11
N PRO A 48 -2.91 19.79 -11.18
CA PRO A 48 -2.69 21.21 -11.39
C PRO A 48 -1.18 21.49 -11.32
N SER A 49 -0.60 21.81 -12.48
CA SER A 49 0.78 22.28 -12.61
C SER A 49 0.99 23.53 -11.74
N SER A 50 1.96 23.48 -10.83
CA SER A 50 2.41 24.66 -10.09
C SER A 50 3.10 25.65 -11.05
N PRO A 51 2.91 26.98 -10.89
CA PRO A 51 3.62 27.94 -11.73
C PRO A 51 5.10 27.99 -11.39
N THR A 52 5.92 27.65 -12.39
CA THR A 52 7.34 28.00 -12.53
C THR A 52 7.55 29.49 -12.34
N SER A 53 8.36 29.87 -11.35
CA SER A 53 8.99 31.19 -11.29
C SER A 53 10.39 31.06 -11.88
N GLU A 54 10.56 31.66 -13.06
CA GLU A 54 11.86 31.88 -13.68
C GLU A 54 12.72 32.82 -12.85
N SER A 55 13.98 32.42 -12.76
CA SER A 55 15.15 33.17 -12.30
C SER A 55 15.38 34.41 -13.16
N GLY A 56 15.34 35.58 -12.52
CA GLY A 56 15.90 36.82 -13.03
C GLY A 56 17.29 37.08 -12.44
N GLU A 57 18.29 37.00 -13.29
CA GLU A 57 19.70 37.27 -13.05
C GLU A 57 19.94 38.78 -12.92
N SER A 58 20.64 39.23 -11.88
CA SER A 58 21.43 40.48 -11.95
C SER A 58 22.58 40.45 -10.95
N ALA A 59 23.77 40.27 -11.48
CA ALA A 59 25.04 40.48 -10.80
C ALA A 59 25.39 41.98 -10.79
N ALA A 60 25.81 42.49 -9.63
CA ALA A 60 26.70 43.64 -9.57
C ALA A 60 27.64 43.49 -8.38
N GLN A 61 28.93 43.43 -8.71
CA GLN A 61 30.07 43.44 -7.80
C GLN A 61 30.11 44.74 -6.99
N GLN A 62 30.53 44.65 -5.73
CA GLN A 62 31.49 45.61 -5.18
C GLN A 62 32.35 44.94 -4.11
N LYS A 63 33.64 44.92 -4.43
CA LYS A 63 34.81 44.60 -3.61
C LYS A 63 35.07 45.81 -2.69
N GLU A 64 35.48 45.57 -1.44
CA GLU A 64 36.55 46.26 -0.68
C GLU A 64 36.47 45.86 0.81
N GLU A 65 37.46 45.08 1.26
CA GLU A 65 38.04 45.11 2.62
C GLU A 65 38.96 46.36 2.71
N PRO A 66 39.38 46.91 3.87
CA PRO A 66 39.90 46.14 5.02
C PRO A 66 39.67 46.72 6.44
N SER A 67 40.17 45.97 7.43
CA SER A 67 40.84 46.45 8.66
C SER A 67 40.15 46.19 10.00
N ASP A 68 40.55 45.07 10.61
CA ASP A 68 41.38 44.99 11.83
C ASP A 68 40.79 45.18 13.25
N ALA A 69 41.43 44.40 14.12
CA ALA A 69 41.25 43.97 15.49
C ALA A 69 40.71 44.95 16.56
N GLY A 70 40.01 44.37 17.54
CA GLY A 70 39.61 45.09 18.76
C GLY A 70 38.93 44.30 19.89
N SER A 71 39.53 43.18 20.33
CA SER A 71 39.61 42.67 21.72
C SER A 71 38.38 42.52 22.67
N SER A 72 38.36 41.33 23.29
CA SER A 72 38.01 41.00 24.69
C SER A 72 36.59 40.57 25.08
N SER A 73 36.45 39.24 25.18
CA SER A 73 36.06 38.45 26.36
C SER A 73 35.04 39.00 27.35
N LYS A 74 33.96 38.23 27.56
CA LYS A 74 33.66 37.63 28.87
C LYS A 74 32.68 36.46 28.76
N GLN A 75 33.15 35.29 29.19
CA GLN A 75 32.36 34.12 29.56
C GLN A 75 31.51 34.40 30.81
N GLN A 76 30.27 33.92 30.82
CA GLN A 76 29.49 33.52 32.00
C GLN A 76 28.41 32.55 31.50
N LYS A 77 28.65 31.24 31.60
CA LYS A 77 28.23 30.30 32.68
C LYS A 77 26.72 30.08 32.72
N ALA A 78 26.31 28.87 32.33
CA ALA A 78 24.99 28.28 32.52
C ALA A 78 24.59 28.19 34.02
N PRO A 79 23.31 27.95 34.28
CA PRO A 79 22.99 26.75 35.05
C PRO A 79 21.79 25.96 34.49
N ALA A 80 21.78 24.71 34.91
CA ALA A 80 20.80 23.68 34.63
C ALA A 80 19.59 23.72 35.59
N ASP A 81 18.59 22.93 35.19
CA ASP A 81 17.77 22.01 36.02
C ASP A 81 16.36 22.42 36.48
N ALA A 82 15.55 21.35 36.64
CA ALA A 82 14.18 21.17 37.10
C ALA A 82 13.09 21.53 36.06
N GLY A 83 12.28 20.61 35.52
CA GLY A 83 11.76 19.35 36.06
C GLY A 83 10.34 19.59 36.56
N LEU A 84 9.31 19.08 35.86
CA LEU A 84 7.98 18.83 36.43
C LEU A 84 7.19 17.82 35.59
N SER A 85 6.74 16.78 36.27
CA SER A 85 5.90 15.65 35.88
C SER A 85 4.43 16.02 35.69
N ALA A 86 3.73 15.32 34.80
CA ALA A 86 2.28 15.08 34.91
C ALA A 86 1.87 13.81 34.13
N ASP A 87 1.24 12.89 34.84
CA ASP A 87 0.59 11.67 34.37
C ASP A 87 -0.56 11.93 33.38
N LEU A 88 -0.75 11.05 32.39
CA LEU A 88 -2.10 10.74 31.90
C LEU A 88 -2.21 9.36 31.23
N HIS A 89 -2.88 8.47 31.96
CA HIS A 89 -3.86 7.46 31.52
C HIS A 89 -3.59 6.59 30.29
N SER A 90 -3.31 5.32 30.61
CA SER A 90 -3.80 4.10 29.96
C SER A 90 -4.83 4.30 28.85
N VAL A 91 -4.37 4.35 27.60
CA VAL A 91 -5.18 4.13 26.40
C VAL A 91 -4.94 2.69 25.96
N GLY A 92 -6.01 1.89 25.95
CA GLY A 92 -5.96 0.48 25.60
C GLY A 92 -5.35 0.26 24.22
N ALA A 93 -4.40 -0.68 24.16
CA ALA A 93 -3.83 -1.16 22.91
C ALA A 93 -4.94 -1.68 21.98
N PRO A 94 -4.89 -1.39 20.66
CA PRO A 94 -5.82 -1.96 19.70
C PRO A 94 -5.62 -3.48 19.62
N PRO A 95 -6.66 -4.24 19.24
CA PRO A 95 -6.52 -5.68 19.08
C PRO A 95 -5.53 -5.93 17.95
N THR A 96 -4.38 -6.49 18.32
CA THR A 96 -3.42 -7.07 17.40
C THR A 96 -4.14 -8.16 16.62
N GLY A 97 -4.64 -7.83 15.43
CA GLY A 97 -5.12 -8.81 14.47
C GLY A 97 -3.96 -9.70 14.07
N ASN A 98 -3.75 -10.78 14.82
CA ASN A 98 -2.91 -11.99 14.65
C ASN A 98 -1.55 -11.93 13.91
N LEU A 99 -1.00 -10.75 13.59
CA LEU A 99 0.36 -10.54 13.10
C LEU A 99 1.29 -10.09 14.24
N GLY A 100 0.74 -9.75 15.42
CA GLY A 100 1.51 -9.43 16.63
C GLY A 100 2.30 -10.61 17.21
N VAL A 101 2.12 -11.83 16.67
CA VAL A 101 2.91 -13.02 17.02
C VAL A 101 4.18 -13.12 16.13
N LEU A 102 4.39 -12.22 15.17
CA LEU A 102 5.59 -12.22 14.32
C LEU A 102 6.77 -11.44 14.92
N SER A 103 6.56 -10.66 15.98
CA SER A 103 7.61 -9.86 16.62
C SER A 103 8.65 -10.68 17.40
N LYS A 104 8.64 -12.02 17.31
CA LYS A 104 9.54 -12.89 18.07
C LYS A 104 10.12 -14.08 17.31
N ILE A 105 9.99 -14.14 15.98
CA ILE A 105 10.82 -15.04 15.18
C ILE A 105 12.10 -14.25 14.88
N PRO A 106 13.23 -14.60 15.49
CA PRO A 106 14.48 -13.95 15.11
C PRO A 106 14.71 -14.26 13.63
N ALA A 107 15.13 -13.26 12.85
CA ALA A 107 15.67 -13.43 11.50
C ALA A 107 16.88 -14.40 11.41
N VAL A 108 17.26 -15.01 12.54
CA VAL A 108 18.40 -15.91 12.76
C VAL A 108 18.31 -17.20 11.93
N ASN A 109 17.15 -17.56 11.38
CA ASN A 109 16.99 -18.73 10.49
C ASN A 109 16.37 -18.37 9.12
N ALA A 110 16.40 -17.10 8.71
CA ALA A 110 15.96 -16.76 7.35
C ALA A 110 16.91 -17.38 6.32
N ASN A 111 16.34 -17.98 5.27
CA ASN A 111 17.12 -18.48 4.15
C ASN A 111 18.01 -17.32 3.58
N PRO A 112 19.30 -17.56 3.28
CA PRO A 112 20.22 -16.50 2.84
C PRO A 112 19.78 -15.77 1.57
N GLU A 113 19.16 -16.48 0.62
CA GLU A 113 18.63 -15.88 -0.61
C GLU A 113 17.46 -14.93 -0.30
N VAL A 114 16.52 -15.35 0.55
CA VAL A 114 15.42 -14.49 1.04
C VAL A 114 15.97 -13.27 1.77
N LYS A 115 17.00 -13.47 2.60
CA LYS A 115 17.66 -12.36 3.30
C LYS A 115 18.25 -11.36 2.32
N LYS A 116 18.99 -11.82 1.31
CA LYS A 116 19.57 -10.95 0.28
C LYS A 116 18.51 -10.13 -0.47
N ILE A 117 17.37 -10.75 -0.79
CA ILE A 117 16.24 -10.06 -1.42
C ILE A 117 15.69 -8.98 -0.48
N CYS A 118 15.38 -9.32 0.76
CA CYS A 118 14.83 -8.38 1.74
C CYS A 118 15.81 -7.26 2.14
N ASP A 119 17.12 -7.53 2.17
CA ASP A 119 18.16 -6.52 2.42
C ASP A 119 18.21 -5.45 1.31
N SER A 120 17.62 -5.71 0.15
CA SER A 120 17.53 -4.78 -0.98
C SER A 120 16.24 -3.94 -0.96
N THR A 121 15.50 -3.94 0.15
CA THR A 121 14.23 -3.21 0.32
C THR A 121 14.37 -2.04 1.29
N ASP A 122 13.42 -1.10 1.25
CA ASP A 122 13.40 0.07 2.14
C ASP A 122 13.14 -0.33 3.61
N HIS A 123 12.50 -1.48 3.85
CA HIS A 123 12.19 -2.00 5.18
C HIS A 123 12.57 -3.49 5.32
N PRO A 124 13.88 -3.84 5.44
CA PRO A 124 14.34 -5.22 5.42
C PRO A 124 13.75 -6.13 6.50
N ASP A 125 13.66 -5.63 7.75
CA ASP A 125 13.09 -6.40 8.86
C ASP A 125 11.60 -6.69 8.65
N LEU A 126 10.86 -5.72 8.13
CA LEU A 126 9.46 -5.88 7.78
C LEU A 126 9.30 -6.88 6.63
N CYS A 127 10.15 -6.81 5.61
CA CYS A 127 10.17 -7.80 4.54
C CYS A 127 10.36 -9.20 5.10
N LEU A 128 11.41 -9.43 5.90
CA LEU A 128 11.74 -10.73 6.47
C LEU A 128 10.61 -11.30 7.34
N THR A 129 10.09 -10.49 8.25
CA THR A 129 9.00 -10.90 9.15
C THR A 129 7.69 -11.17 8.42
N THR A 130 7.48 -10.54 7.26
CA THR A 130 6.32 -10.79 6.40
C THR A 130 6.48 -12.07 5.60
N VAL A 131 7.62 -12.27 4.94
CA VAL A 131 7.77 -13.33 3.92
C VAL A 131 8.16 -14.69 4.51
N VAL A 132 9.10 -14.73 5.47
CA VAL A 132 9.66 -15.97 6.01
C VAL A 132 8.58 -16.94 6.53
N PRO A 133 7.53 -16.49 7.26
CA PRO A 133 6.47 -17.38 7.74
C PRO A 133 5.54 -17.93 6.65
N LEU A 134 5.53 -17.30 5.47
CA LEU A 134 4.56 -17.56 4.40
C LEU A 134 5.17 -18.26 3.18
N LEU A 135 6.50 -18.38 3.12
CA LEU A 135 7.20 -19.06 2.03
C LEU A 135 7.13 -20.58 2.18
N ASN A 136 6.78 -21.26 1.09
CA ASN A 136 6.71 -22.73 1.02
C ASN A 136 8.02 -23.34 0.47
N GLY A 137 9.16 -22.86 0.97
CA GLY A 137 10.51 -23.35 0.59
C GLY A 137 11.06 -22.80 -0.74
N LYS A 138 10.26 -22.10 -1.55
CA LYS A 138 10.76 -21.31 -2.68
C LYS A 138 11.36 -20.01 -2.16
N THR A 139 12.48 -19.58 -2.75
CA THR A 139 13.26 -18.42 -2.29
C THR A 139 13.70 -17.50 -3.43
N SER A 140 13.10 -17.64 -4.61
CA SER A 140 13.36 -16.75 -5.76
C SER A 140 12.71 -15.37 -5.55
N VAL A 141 13.20 -14.37 -6.27
CA VAL A 141 12.64 -13.01 -6.27
C VAL A 141 11.13 -13.03 -6.51
N GLU A 142 10.67 -13.82 -7.48
CA GLU A 142 9.25 -13.96 -7.81
C GLU A 142 8.45 -14.53 -6.65
N SER A 143 8.95 -15.57 -5.99
CA SER A 143 8.24 -16.18 -4.85
C SER A 143 8.18 -15.24 -3.64
N VAL A 144 9.24 -14.47 -3.38
CA VAL A 144 9.27 -13.48 -2.30
C VAL A 144 8.33 -12.31 -2.63
N LEU A 145 8.31 -11.84 -3.89
CA LEU A 145 7.40 -10.79 -4.33
C LEU A 145 5.94 -11.22 -4.25
N GLU A 146 5.60 -12.40 -4.78
CA GLU A 146 4.24 -12.95 -4.76
C GLU A 146 3.71 -13.02 -3.32
N VAL A 147 4.51 -13.54 -2.39
CA VAL A 147 4.14 -13.60 -0.96
C VAL A 147 4.00 -12.21 -0.36
N SER A 148 4.91 -11.28 -0.68
CA SER A 148 4.86 -9.90 -0.16
C SER A 148 3.61 -9.17 -0.62
N VAL A 149 3.24 -9.29 -1.90
CA VAL A 149 2.03 -8.68 -2.47
C VAL A 149 0.78 -9.27 -1.80
N LYS A 150 0.68 -10.60 -1.70
CA LYS A 150 -0.46 -11.27 -1.05
C LYS A 150 -0.60 -10.89 0.42
N ALA A 151 0.50 -10.79 1.15
CA ALA A 151 0.46 -10.35 2.55
C ALA A 151 0.02 -8.88 2.67
N SER A 152 0.44 -8.03 1.74
CA SER A 152 0.04 -6.61 1.70
C SER A 152 -1.45 -6.45 1.36
N ASP A 153 -1.97 -7.27 0.43
CA ASP A 153 -3.39 -7.32 0.10
C ASP A 153 -4.25 -7.71 1.31
N GLU A 154 -3.89 -8.79 2.01
CA GLU A 154 -4.60 -9.19 3.23
C GLU A 154 -4.53 -8.11 4.32
N PHE A 155 -3.40 -7.41 4.44
CA PHE A 155 -3.28 -6.28 5.35
C PHE A 155 -4.18 -5.09 4.94
N ALA A 156 -4.29 -4.81 3.63
CA ALA A 156 -5.18 -3.78 3.10
C ALA A 156 -6.66 -4.11 3.35
N LYS A 157 -7.06 -5.38 3.22
CA LYS A 157 -8.42 -5.85 3.59
C LYS A 157 -8.71 -5.62 5.07
N ASN A 158 -7.73 -5.84 5.95
CA ASN A 158 -7.86 -5.53 7.37
C ASN A 158 -8.01 -4.02 7.62
N ALA A 159 -7.22 -3.19 6.95
CA ALA A 159 -7.32 -1.74 7.05
C ALA A 159 -8.69 -1.23 6.55
N LEU A 160 -9.18 -1.77 5.43
CA LEU A 160 -10.51 -1.49 4.90
C LEU A 160 -11.63 -1.85 5.91
N ALA A 161 -11.50 -3.00 6.57
CA ALA A 161 -12.43 -3.41 7.62
C ALA A 161 -12.41 -2.42 8.81
N MET A 162 -11.21 -1.95 9.19
CA MET A 162 -11.06 -0.93 10.23
C MET A 162 -11.72 0.40 9.84
N VAL A 163 -11.53 0.89 8.61
CA VAL A 163 -12.21 2.12 8.15
C VAL A 163 -13.73 1.97 8.24
N LYS A 164 -14.26 0.81 7.81
CA LYS A 164 -15.69 0.49 7.90
C LYS A 164 -16.19 0.44 9.36
N GLN A 165 -15.34 0.09 10.32
CA GLN A 165 -15.66 0.11 11.74
C GLN A 165 -15.64 1.53 12.31
N GLU A 166 -14.60 2.31 12.02
CA GLU A 166 -14.47 3.70 12.45
C GLU A 166 -15.65 4.54 11.95
N ALA A 167 -16.06 4.36 10.69
CA ALA A 167 -17.20 5.07 10.09
C ALA A 167 -18.55 4.79 10.78
N LYS A 168 -18.66 3.73 11.58
CA LYS A 168 -19.89 3.36 12.31
C LYS A 168 -19.91 3.90 13.74
N LYS A 169 -18.79 4.45 14.24
CA LYS A 169 -18.74 4.94 15.62
C LYS A 169 -19.65 6.17 15.78
N PRO A 170 -20.51 6.20 16.81
CA PRO A 170 -21.31 7.38 17.08
C PRO A 170 -20.43 8.55 17.54
N GLY A 171 -20.90 9.78 17.32
CA GLY A 171 -20.22 10.99 17.80
C GLY A 171 -19.17 11.57 16.85
N ALA A 172 -18.97 10.97 15.66
CA ALA A 172 -18.15 11.56 14.61
C ALA A 172 -18.81 12.82 14.01
N SER A 173 -18.00 13.84 13.74
CA SER A 173 -18.47 15.04 13.03
C SER A 173 -18.83 14.72 11.57
N PRO A 174 -19.68 15.52 10.90
CA PRO A 174 -19.97 15.30 9.48
C PRO A 174 -18.72 15.29 8.59
N LYS A 175 -17.72 16.14 8.91
CA LYS A 175 -16.44 16.17 8.19
C LYS A 175 -15.68 14.85 8.39
N MET A 176 -15.58 14.37 9.62
CA MET A 176 -14.98 13.07 9.95
C MET A 176 -15.65 11.91 9.19
N ILE A 177 -16.99 11.90 9.12
CA ILE A 177 -17.73 10.87 8.40
C ILE A 177 -17.41 10.92 6.90
N SER A 178 -17.31 12.12 6.31
CA SER A 178 -16.92 12.29 4.92
C SER A 178 -15.49 11.76 4.67
N THR A 179 -14.52 12.19 5.48
CA THR A 179 -13.13 11.74 5.37
C THR A 179 -13.01 10.22 5.51
N LEU A 180 -13.72 9.61 6.47
CA LEU A 180 -13.76 8.14 6.62
C LEU A 180 -14.39 7.43 5.42
N LYS A 181 -15.37 8.05 4.74
CA LYS A 181 -15.93 7.50 3.50
C LYS A 181 -14.90 7.55 2.37
N ASP A 182 -14.22 8.68 2.20
CA ASP A 182 -13.18 8.83 1.17
C ASP A 182 -12.03 7.85 1.41
N CYS A 183 -11.59 7.71 2.68
CA CYS A 183 -10.66 6.67 3.09
C CYS A 183 -11.16 5.26 2.74
N LYS A 184 -12.44 4.95 2.99
CA LYS A 184 -13.00 3.63 2.68
C LYS A 184 -12.88 3.34 1.19
N ASP A 185 -13.18 4.32 0.33
CA ASP A 185 -13.12 4.17 -1.12
C ASP A 185 -11.66 4.07 -1.61
N GLY A 186 -10.72 4.79 -0.96
CA GLY A 186 -9.28 4.66 -1.19
C GLY A 186 -8.74 3.27 -0.82
N TYR A 187 -9.09 2.73 0.35
CA TYR A 187 -8.68 1.37 0.75
C TYR A 187 -9.34 0.26 -0.08
N ASP A 188 -10.58 0.46 -0.55
CA ASP A 188 -11.23 -0.46 -1.49
C ASP A 188 -10.46 -0.51 -2.81
N THR A 189 -10.11 0.67 -3.34
CA THR A 189 -9.27 0.81 -4.55
C THR A 189 -7.87 0.23 -4.34
N ALA A 190 -7.29 0.36 -3.15
CA ALA A 190 -6.00 -0.26 -2.81
C ALA A 190 -6.07 -1.80 -2.90
N VAL A 191 -7.13 -2.43 -2.37
CA VAL A 191 -7.35 -3.87 -2.48
C VAL A 191 -7.48 -4.28 -3.95
N GLU A 192 -8.27 -3.56 -4.75
CA GLU A 192 -8.37 -3.84 -6.19
C GLU A 192 -7.03 -3.73 -6.92
N ASN A 193 -6.18 -2.76 -6.53
CA ASN A 193 -4.88 -2.58 -7.14
C ASN A 193 -3.93 -3.74 -6.80
N PHE A 194 -4.01 -4.33 -5.60
CA PHE A 194 -3.26 -5.56 -5.31
C PHE A 194 -3.72 -6.74 -6.17
N GLU A 195 -5.03 -6.89 -6.41
CA GLU A 195 -5.55 -7.91 -7.34
C GLU A 195 -5.03 -7.69 -8.77
N LYS A 196 -5.06 -6.44 -9.25
CA LYS A 196 -4.49 -6.05 -10.55
C LYS A 196 -2.98 -6.31 -10.61
N THR A 197 -2.25 -6.05 -9.52
CA THR A 197 -0.83 -6.39 -9.39
C THR A 197 -0.60 -7.89 -9.57
N MET A 198 -1.40 -8.74 -8.92
CA MET A 198 -1.23 -10.20 -9.03
C MET A 198 -1.57 -10.73 -10.44
N ASN A 199 -2.55 -10.13 -11.11
CA ASN A 199 -2.86 -10.44 -12.51
C ASN A 199 -1.68 -10.06 -13.44
N ALA A 200 -1.15 -8.84 -13.29
CA ALA A 200 0.00 -8.35 -14.05
C ALA A 200 1.27 -9.18 -13.77
N PHE A 201 1.49 -9.58 -12.51
CA PHE A 201 2.57 -10.48 -12.12
C PHE A 201 2.48 -11.81 -12.87
N SER A 202 1.28 -12.39 -12.97
CA SER A 202 1.07 -13.67 -13.68
C SER A 202 1.31 -13.59 -15.18
N SER A 203 1.13 -12.40 -15.78
CA SER A 203 1.43 -12.13 -17.19
C SER A 203 2.80 -11.52 -17.43
N HIS A 204 3.66 -11.44 -16.40
CA HIS A 204 4.97 -10.78 -16.44
C HIS A 204 4.93 -9.30 -16.91
N ASP A 205 3.82 -8.61 -16.69
CA ASP A 205 3.69 -7.17 -16.95
C ASP A 205 4.20 -6.35 -15.76
N LEU A 206 5.52 -6.15 -15.73
CA LEU A 206 6.18 -5.43 -14.65
C LEU A 206 5.78 -3.94 -14.58
N GLY A 207 5.44 -3.33 -15.73
CA GLY A 207 5.03 -1.93 -15.81
C GLY A 207 3.70 -1.70 -15.10
N THR A 208 2.70 -2.53 -15.41
CA THR A 208 1.39 -2.49 -14.75
C THR A 208 1.51 -2.85 -13.28
N MET A 209 2.25 -3.90 -12.92
CA MET A 209 2.45 -4.29 -11.52
C MET A 209 2.99 -3.13 -10.66
N ARG A 210 4.05 -2.46 -11.13
CA ARG A 210 4.66 -1.34 -10.40
C ARG A 210 3.71 -0.14 -10.33
N SER A 211 2.98 0.15 -11.40
CA SER A 211 2.00 1.24 -11.42
C SER A 211 0.87 1.01 -10.39
N MET A 212 0.36 -0.21 -10.30
CA MET A 212 -0.69 -0.56 -9.33
C MET A 212 -0.17 -0.53 -7.89
N LEU A 213 1.05 -1.01 -7.62
CA LEU A 213 1.67 -0.90 -6.30
C LEU A 213 1.91 0.56 -5.89
N SER A 214 2.38 1.42 -6.80
CA SER A 214 2.51 2.85 -6.52
C SER A 214 1.15 3.51 -6.24
N ALA A 215 0.10 3.12 -6.98
CA ALA A 215 -1.25 3.63 -6.76
C ALA A 215 -1.79 3.28 -5.36
N VAL A 216 -1.50 2.07 -4.83
CA VAL A 216 -1.83 1.72 -3.44
C VAL A 216 -1.27 2.75 -2.45
N ILE A 217 0.00 3.12 -2.60
CA ILE A 217 0.64 4.11 -1.70
C ILE A 217 -0.06 5.47 -1.80
N THR A 218 -0.42 5.91 -3.01
CA THR A 218 -1.18 7.15 -3.23
C THR A 218 -2.53 7.11 -2.52
N PHE A 219 -3.37 6.10 -2.77
CA PHE A 219 -4.71 6.04 -2.17
C PHE A 219 -4.70 5.92 -0.64
N VAL A 220 -3.70 5.25 -0.08
CA VAL A 220 -3.49 5.18 1.37
C VAL A 220 -3.02 6.52 1.92
N GLY A 221 -2.13 7.21 1.21
CA GLY A 221 -1.64 8.54 1.56
C GLY A 221 -2.74 9.61 1.53
N ASP A 222 -3.57 9.63 0.48
CA ASP A 222 -4.67 10.58 0.32
C ASP A 222 -5.66 10.51 1.50
N CYS A 223 -5.87 9.32 2.07
CA CYS A 223 -6.67 9.16 3.29
C CYS A 223 -6.03 9.90 4.48
N GLU A 224 -4.73 9.72 4.71
CA GLU A 224 -4.01 10.40 5.80
C GLU A 224 -3.97 11.92 5.60
N ASP A 225 -3.81 12.38 4.35
CA ASP A 225 -3.86 13.80 4.00
C ASP A 225 -5.25 14.39 4.30
N GLY A 226 -6.32 13.66 4.01
CA GLY A 226 -7.69 14.08 4.38
C GLY A 226 -7.87 14.30 5.89
N PHE A 227 -7.20 13.52 6.73
CA PHE A 227 -7.17 13.71 8.18
C PHE A 227 -6.28 14.89 8.59
N ALA A 228 -5.12 15.06 7.95
CA ALA A 228 -4.23 16.18 8.19
C ALA A 228 -4.90 17.53 7.86
N GLU A 229 -5.67 17.61 6.77
CA GLU A 229 -6.43 18.80 6.36
C GLU A 229 -7.53 19.20 7.34
N MET A 230 -8.11 18.24 8.06
CA MET A 230 -9.02 18.51 9.16
C MET A 230 -8.32 18.78 10.50
N LYS A 231 -6.99 18.70 10.53
CA LYS A 231 -6.15 18.86 11.73
C LYS A 231 -6.52 17.84 12.82
N GLU A 232 -6.87 16.62 12.41
CA GLU A 232 -7.21 15.51 13.30
C GLU A 232 -6.26 14.35 13.07
N HIS A 233 -6.09 13.50 14.07
CA HIS A 233 -5.31 12.28 13.93
C HIS A 233 -6.15 11.21 13.22
N SER A 234 -5.60 10.59 12.18
CA SER A 234 -6.26 9.47 11.51
C SER A 234 -6.34 8.26 12.44
N PRO A 235 -7.51 7.64 12.63
CA PRO A 235 -7.61 6.38 13.37
C PRO A 235 -6.93 5.23 12.62
N LEU A 236 -6.47 5.46 11.38
CA LEU A 236 -5.84 4.49 10.50
C LEU A 236 -4.34 4.68 10.34
N SER A 237 -3.70 5.68 10.96
CA SER A 237 -2.29 6.01 10.70
C SER A 237 -1.32 4.85 10.86
N SER A 238 -1.59 3.93 11.80
CA SER A 238 -0.78 2.71 11.97
C SER A 238 -0.93 1.74 10.79
N TYR A 239 -2.16 1.53 10.31
CA TYR A 239 -2.45 0.75 9.11
C TYR A 239 -1.87 1.41 7.86
N ALA A 240 -2.07 2.71 7.69
CA ALA A 240 -1.56 3.44 6.55
C ALA A 240 -0.03 3.32 6.44
N LYS A 241 0.67 3.60 7.55
CA LYS A 241 2.14 3.47 7.61
C LYS A 241 2.61 2.04 7.30
N GLN A 242 2.00 1.03 7.92
CA GLN A 242 2.42 -0.34 7.72
C GLN A 242 2.16 -0.80 6.28
N LEU A 243 0.98 -0.50 5.72
CA LEU A 243 0.64 -0.87 4.36
C LEU A 243 1.54 -0.17 3.34
N THR A 244 1.83 1.12 3.53
CA THR A 244 2.79 1.86 2.69
C THR A 244 4.17 1.21 2.73
N ASN A 245 4.68 0.86 3.91
CA ASN A 245 5.98 0.20 4.05
C ASN A 245 6.00 -1.19 3.39
N MET A 246 4.95 -2.00 3.56
CA MET A 246 4.84 -3.30 2.90
C MET A 246 4.79 -3.16 1.38
N THR A 247 4.07 -2.15 0.88
CA THR A 247 3.95 -1.87 -0.55
C THR A 247 5.25 -1.34 -1.16
N SER A 248 5.98 -0.48 -0.44
CA SER A 248 7.33 -0.02 -0.84
C SER A 248 8.30 -1.20 -0.94
N ASN A 249 8.26 -2.15 0.00
CA ASN A 249 9.04 -3.38 -0.13
C ASN A 249 8.66 -4.18 -1.39
N CYS A 250 7.37 -4.29 -1.73
CA CYS A 250 6.94 -4.94 -2.98
C CYS A 250 7.51 -4.23 -4.22
N LEU A 251 7.51 -2.89 -4.25
CA LEU A 251 8.11 -2.10 -5.33
C LEU A 251 9.63 -2.34 -5.42
N ALA A 252 10.33 -2.34 -4.30
CA ALA A 252 11.77 -2.62 -4.25
C ALA A 252 12.09 -4.02 -4.81
N ILE A 253 11.40 -5.06 -4.33
CA ILE A 253 11.60 -6.45 -4.79
C ILE A 253 11.26 -6.58 -6.29
N SER A 254 10.19 -5.94 -6.77
CA SER A 254 9.83 -5.96 -8.19
C SER A 254 10.92 -5.36 -9.09
N SER A 255 11.76 -4.46 -8.57
CA SER A 255 12.89 -3.90 -9.32
C SER A 255 13.98 -4.94 -9.58
N LEU A 256 14.08 -5.97 -8.74
CA LEU A 256 15.04 -7.05 -8.88
C LEU A 256 14.65 -8.04 -9.98
N MET A 257 13.41 -8.02 -10.48
CA MET A 257 12.95 -8.87 -11.57
C MET A 257 13.43 -8.41 -12.95
N MET A 258 14.01 -7.20 -13.05
CA MET A 258 14.54 -6.66 -14.30
C MET A 258 16.03 -6.98 -14.51
N ASN A 259 16.64 -7.73 -13.58
CA ASN A 259 18.07 -8.07 -13.58
C ASN A 259 18.35 -9.50 -14.05
#